data_AF-A0AAX6MBH3-F1
#
_entry.id   AF-A0AAX6MBH3-F1
#
_cell.length_a   1.000
_cell.length_b   1.000
_cell.length_c   1.000
_cell.angle_alpha   90.00
_cell.angle_beta   90.00
_cell.angle_gamma   90.00
#
_symmetry.space_group_name_H-M   'P 1'
#
loop_
_entity.id
_entity.type
_entity.pdbx_description
1 polymer ?
#
loop_
_entity_poly.entity_id
_entity_poly.type
_entity_poly.pdbx_seq_one_letter_code
_entity_poly.pdbx_strand_id
1 'polypeptide(L)'
;MAGLVLTMHFPSACSLLLLLAAASGASAVRTMIPKTSFDSQANFDADWNYNYPWGTDHNGGARMDRNQVRFSNGMVTLTARKVTGQKDATHGGKKIKINYLSGAISAKEHFNVSRGGGYDFSGEFRATTAKGTWPAFWLTAVQGWPPEIDMAEWKGSGKISFNTFNTSSVLSWKDVNYPSPDQFHSIKCEVRDINQRDVSVKFYMDGSLVTTQVGGNFFGKPMYL
;
A
#
# COMPACT_ATOMS: atom_id res chain seq x y z
N MET A 1 -14.89 -2.52 13.02
CA MET A 1 -13.51 -2.21 13.44
C MET A 1 -12.61 -2.40 12.24
N ALA A 2 -12.18 -1.28 11.66
CA ALA A 2 -11.25 -1.23 10.53
C ALA A 2 -9.83 -1.42 11.07
N GLY A 3 -9.05 -2.33 10.50
CA GLY A 3 -7.68 -2.57 10.94
C GLY A 3 -6.88 -3.18 9.82
N LEU A 4 -5.69 -2.61 9.58
CA LEU A 4 -4.73 -3.15 8.63
C LEU A 4 -4.20 -4.50 9.15
N VAL A 5 -4.22 -5.57 8.35
CA VAL A 5 -3.54 -6.84 8.68
C VAL A 5 -2.49 -7.11 7.62
N LEU A 6 -1.26 -7.38 8.07
CA LEU A 6 -0.17 -7.77 7.20
C LEU A 6 0.38 -9.15 7.57
N THR A 7 0.24 -10.15 6.69
CA THR A 7 0.48 -11.57 7.03
C THR A 7 1.47 -12.31 6.12
N MET A 8 2.48 -13.00 6.67
CA MET A 8 3.50 -13.77 5.91
C MET A 8 3.18 -15.27 5.77
N HIS A 9 3.58 -15.94 4.66
CA HIS A 9 3.38 -17.39 4.39
C HIS A 9 4.68 -18.13 3.96
N PHE A 10 4.72 -19.46 4.09
CA PHE A 10 5.71 -20.42 3.50
C PHE A 10 5.01 -21.76 3.17
N PRO A 11 5.46 -22.60 2.21
CA PRO A 11 4.79 -23.85 1.86
C PRO A 11 5.29 -25.01 2.73
N SER A 12 4.35 -25.77 3.29
CA SER A 12 4.62 -27.05 3.94
C SER A 12 4.46 -28.21 2.95
N ALA A 13 5.33 -29.22 3.04
CA ALA A 13 5.46 -30.32 2.08
C ALA A 13 4.20 -31.19 2.01
N CYS A 14 3.87 -31.63 0.78
CA CYS A 14 2.64 -32.36 0.46
C CYS A 14 2.90 -33.88 0.43
N SER A 15 2.03 -34.65 1.09
CA SER A 15 1.77 -36.07 0.81
C SER A 15 0.30 -36.21 0.41
N LEU A 16 0.07 -37.06 -0.60
CA LEU A 16 -1.14 -37.19 -1.40
C LEU A 16 -2.29 -37.91 -0.65
N LEU A 17 -3.52 -37.39 -0.68
CA LEU A 17 -4.79 -38.15 -0.84
C LEU A 17 -6.01 -37.18 -0.97
N LEU A 18 -6.99 -37.55 -1.80
CA LEU A 18 -8.22 -36.78 -2.15
C LEU A 18 -9.17 -36.55 -0.94
N LEU A 19 -9.76 -35.34 -0.82
CA LEU A 19 -11.21 -35.02 -0.72
C LEU A 19 -11.47 -33.59 -0.19
N LEU A 20 -12.57 -32.98 -0.69
CA LEU A 20 -13.13 -31.66 -0.40
C LEU A 20 -12.25 -30.45 -0.76
N ALA A 21 -12.78 -29.59 -1.63
CA ALA A 21 -12.35 -28.20 -1.74
C ALA A 21 -12.73 -27.44 -0.46
N ALA A 22 -12.03 -27.74 0.63
CA ALA A 22 -11.84 -26.75 1.67
C ALA A 22 -11.07 -25.62 0.99
N ALA A 23 -11.69 -24.44 0.88
CA ALA A 23 -10.91 -23.22 0.70
C ALA A 23 -9.95 -23.17 1.89
N SER A 24 -8.74 -23.68 1.69
CA SER A 24 -7.65 -23.59 2.64
C SER A 24 -7.33 -22.10 2.74
N GLY A 25 -8.06 -21.41 3.60
CA GLY A 25 -7.67 -20.09 4.08
C GLY A 25 -6.30 -20.29 4.71
N ALA A 26 -5.25 -19.94 3.96
CA ALA A 26 -3.91 -19.98 4.49
C ALA A 26 -3.92 -19.09 5.74
N SER A 27 -3.72 -19.68 6.91
CA SER A 27 -3.63 -18.91 8.14
C SER A 27 -2.32 -18.15 8.12
N ALA A 28 -2.41 -16.86 8.43
CA ALA A 28 -1.25 -16.01 8.67
C ALA A 28 -0.29 -16.69 9.66
N VAL A 29 0.98 -16.86 9.27
CA VAL A 29 1.98 -17.44 10.16
C VAL A 29 2.49 -16.41 11.17
N ARG A 30 2.51 -15.14 10.76
CA ARG A 30 2.91 -13.99 11.59
C ARG A 30 2.17 -12.74 11.11
N THR A 31 1.76 -11.90 12.06
CA THR A 31 1.29 -10.54 11.79
C THR A 31 2.46 -9.58 11.92
N MET A 32 2.75 -8.80 10.87
CA MET A 32 3.85 -7.83 10.88
C MET A 32 3.44 -6.50 11.48
N ILE A 33 2.26 -6.00 11.09
CA ILE A 33 1.65 -4.79 11.63
C ILE A 33 0.27 -5.16 12.17
N PRO A 34 0.00 -5.00 13.47
CA PRO A 34 -1.27 -5.38 14.09
C PRO A 34 -2.37 -4.38 13.74
N LYS A 35 -3.63 -4.84 13.71
CA LYS A 35 -4.81 -3.97 13.53
C LYS A 35 -4.89 -2.83 14.55
N THR A 36 -4.31 -3.04 15.73
CA THR A 36 -4.26 -2.12 16.86
C THR A 36 -3.19 -1.03 16.69
N SER A 37 -2.43 -1.01 15.59
CA SER A 37 -1.33 -0.05 15.37
C SER A 37 -1.78 1.41 15.36
N PHE A 38 -3.09 1.69 15.30
CA PHE A 38 -3.67 3.03 15.35
C PHE A 38 -4.49 3.32 16.62
N ASP A 39 -4.46 2.44 17.62
CA ASP A 39 -5.26 2.63 18.85
C ASP A 39 -4.67 3.69 19.79
N SER A 40 -3.36 3.94 19.70
CA SER A 40 -2.67 4.94 20.53
C SER A 40 -1.41 5.46 19.84
N GLN A 41 -0.86 6.57 20.35
CA GLN A 41 0.43 7.07 19.86
C GLN A 41 1.55 6.05 20.06
N ALA A 42 1.56 5.31 21.18
CA ALA A 42 2.57 4.29 21.44
C ALA A 42 2.48 3.12 20.44
N ASN A 43 1.26 2.69 20.10
CA ASN A 43 1.06 1.65 19.08
C ASN A 43 1.48 2.16 17.69
N PHE A 44 1.16 3.41 17.36
CA PHE A 44 1.62 4.02 16.11
C PHE A 44 3.14 4.07 16.06
N ASP A 45 3.78 4.58 17.10
CA ASP A 45 5.23 4.71 17.19
C ASP A 45 5.95 3.36 17.20
N ALA A 46 5.27 2.24 17.47
CA ALA A 46 5.86 0.91 17.37
C ALA A 46 6.07 0.48 15.90
N ASP A 47 5.12 0.79 15.02
CA ASP A 47 5.06 0.23 13.67
C ASP A 47 5.28 1.25 12.54
N TRP A 48 5.09 2.55 12.82
CA TRP A 48 4.99 3.59 11.80
C TRP A 48 5.93 4.77 12.03
N ASN A 49 6.35 5.38 10.93
CA ASN A 49 6.96 6.69 10.87
C ASN A 49 5.99 7.70 10.26
N TYR A 50 6.19 8.99 10.54
CA TYR A 50 5.53 10.06 9.79
C TYR A 50 6.28 10.35 8.48
N ASN A 51 5.54 10.83 7.49
CA ASN A 51 5.99 11.19 6.14
C ASN A 51 6.42 9.98 5.29
N TYR A 52 6.96 10.25 4.09
CA TYR A 52 7.55 9.22 3.25
C TYR A 52 8.89 8.75 3.84
N PRO A 53 9.37 7.55 3.49
CA PRO A 53 10.69 7.07 3.90
C PRO A 53 11.86 8.02 3.54
N TRP A 54 11.69 8.84 2.49
CA TRP A 54 12.68 9.83 2.01
C TRP A 54 12.36 11.28 2.38
N GLY A 55 11.38 11.52 3.25
CA GLY A 55 11.01 12.86 3.72
C GLY A 55 9.62 13.31 3.30
N THR A 56 9.45 14.59 3.02
CA THR A 56 8.11 15.23 2.99
C THR A 56 7.54 15.47 1.61
N ASP A 57 8.35 15.43 0.55
CA ASP A 57 7.94 15.80 -0.79
C ASP A 57 8.02 14.59 -1.75
N HIS A 58 7.16 14.57 -2.76
CA HIS A 58 7.15 13.57 -3.83
C HIS A 58 6.89 14.26 -5.19
N ASN A 59 6.13 13.63 -6.09
CA ASN A 59 5.84 14.10 -7.44
C ASN A 59 4.55 14.94 -7.52
N GLY A 60 3.86 15.15 -6.40
CA GLY A 60 2.63 15.92 -6.27
C GLY A 60 2.82 17.31 -5.65
N GLY A 61 1.81 18.17 -5.80
CA GLY A 61 1.80 19.55 -5.27
C GLY A 61 1.51 19.67 -3.77
N ALA A 62 1.64 18.57 -3.02
CA ALA A 62 1.41 18.51 -1.59
C ALA A 62 2.71 18.15 -0.85
N ARG A 63 2.97 18.83 0.27
CA ARG A 63 4.04 18.50 1.22
C ARG A 63 3.46 17.77 2.42
N MET A 64 4.08 16.66 2.80
CA MET A 64 3.66 15.88 3.95
C MET A 64 4.06 16.60 5.25
N ASP A 65 3.11 16.68 6.17
CA ASP A 65 3.27 17.33 7.46
C ASP A 65 2.59 16.47 8.53
N ARG A 66 3.31 16.20 9.63
CA ARG A 66 2.80 15.42 10.77
C ARG A 66 1.47 15.96 11.31
N ASN A 67 1.23 17.27 11.25
CA ASN A 67 0.00 17.88 11.72
C ASN A 67 -1.23 17.53 10.86
N GLN A 68 -1.03 16.94 9.68
CA GLN A 68 -2.11 16.40 8.85
C GLN A 68 -2.42 14.93 9.13
N VAL A 69 -1.73 14.31 10.10
CA VAL A 69 -1.96 12.94 10.56
C VAL A 69 -2.64 12.98 11.92
N ARG A 70 -3.78 12.32 12.06
CA ARG A 70 -4.54 12.24 13.33
C ARG A 70 -4.99 10.81 13.58
N PHE A 71 -4.92 10.39 14.85
CA PHE A 71 -5.42 9.09 15.29
C PHE A 71 -6.67 9.30 16.14
N SER A 72 -7.71 8.54 15.86
CA SER A 72 -8.88 8.44 16.73
C SER A 72 -9.63 7.15 16.43
N ASN A 73 -10.14 6.50 17.47
CA ASN A 73 -10.99 5.31 17.36
C ASN A 73 -10.38 4.16 16.52
N GLY A 74 -9.07 3.91 16.67
CA GLY A 74 -8.36 2.86 15.93
C GLY A 74 -8.15 3.18 14.43
N MET A 75 -8.29 4.43 14.02
CA MET A 75 -8.11 4.88 12.64
C MET A 75 -7.12 6.03 12.56
N VAL A 76 -6.32 6.03 11.49
CA VAL A 76 -5.55 7.19 11.05
C VAL A 76 -6.34 8.00 10.01
N THR A 77 -6.41 9.31 10.19
CA THR A 77 -6.96 10.26 9.21
C THR A 77 -5.83 11.11 8.65
N LEU A 78 -5.68 11.10 7.32
CA LEU A 78 -4.76 11.95 6.57
C LEU A 78 -5.58 13.07 5.92
N THR A 79 -5.33 14.33 6.30
CA THR A 79 -6.11 15.47 5.82
C THR A 79 -5.28 16.32 4.86
N ALA A 80 -5.77 16.54 3.65
CA ALA A 80 -5.18 17.53 2.75
C ALA A 80 -5.77 18.91 3.01
N ARG A 81 -4.92 19.94 3.06
CA ARG A 81 -5.32 21.33 3.26
C ARG A 81 -4.58 22.25 2.30
N LYS A 82 -5.32 23.13 1.61
CA LYS A 82 -4.72 24.19 0.78
C LYS A 82 -3.93 25.17 1.65
N VAL A 83 -2.75 25.55 1.20
CA VAL A 83 -1.87 26.53 1.86
C VAL A 83 -1.21 27.43 0.82
N THR A 84 -0.61 28.51 1.28
CA THR A 84 0.20 29.42 0.46
C THR A 84 1.59 29.59 1.09
N GLY A 85 2.55 30.09 0.32
CA GLY A 85 3.88 30.46 0.83
C GLY A 85 4.82 29.28 1.13
N GLN A 86 4.47 28.05 0.75
CA GLN A 86 5.38 26.92 0.87
C GLN A 86 6.52 27.02 -0.14
N LYS A 87 7.74 26.63 0.28
CA LYS A 87 8.87 26.47 -0.65
C LYS A 87 8.55 25.38 -1.68
N ASP A 88 8.92 25.64 -2.93
CA ASP A 88 8.84 24.65 -4.01
C ASP A 88 9.61 23.39 -3.65
N ALA A 89 9.06 22.23 -4.03
CA ALA A 89 9.77 20.96 -3.99
C ALA A 89 10.57 20.74 -5.29
N THR A 90 11.46 19.75 -5.28
CA THR A 90 12.15 19.27 -6.48
C THR A 90 12.01 17.76 -6.58
N HIS A 91 11.53 17.26 -7.72
CA HIS A 91 11.41 15.84 -7.98
C HIS A 91 11.66 15.56 -9.47
N GLY A 92 12.46 14.54 -9.79
CA GLY A 92 12.81 14.20 -11.17
C GLY A 92 13.41 15.36 -11.98
N GLY A 93 14.20 16.24 -11.31
CA GLY A 93 14.78 17.44 -11.93
C GLY A 93 13.82 18.61 -12.17
N LYS A 94 12.54 18.49 -11.77
CA LYS A 94 11.51 19.52 -11.98
C LYS A 94 11.17 20.23 -10.66
N LYS A 95 10.94 21.54 -10.73
CA LYS A 95 10.38 22.32 -9.61
C LYS A 95 8.87 22.09 -9.53
N ILE A 96 8.37 21.83 -8.34
CA ILE A 96 6.95 21.59 -8.07
C ILE A 96 6.45 22.62 -7.07
N LYS A 97 5.40 23.36 -7.45
CA LYS A 97 4.74 24.29 -6.54
C LYS A 97 4.00 23.51 -5.46
N ILE A 98 4.30 23.80 -4.21
CA ILE A 98 3.58 23.25 -3.06
C ILE A 98 2.46 24.20 -2.68
N ASN A 99 1.22 23.77 -2.94
CA ASN A 99 0.01 24.54 -2.63
C ASN A 99 -0.88 23.83 -1.59
N TYR A 100 -0.43 22.67 -1.10
CA TYR A 100 -1.16 21.84 -0.15
C TYR A 100 -0.22 21.27 0.89
N LEU A 101 -0.71 21.11 2.12
CA LEU A 101 -0.15 20.16 3.08
C LEU A 101 -1.04 18.92 3.07
N SER A 102 -0.45 17.75 3.29
CA SER A 102 -1.16 16.49 3.49
C SER A 102 -0.44 15.63 4.52
N GLY A 103 -1.00 14.47 4.85
CA GLY A 103 -0.35 13.47 5.69
C GLY A 103 0.16 12.29 4.86
N ALA A 104 1.28 11.72 5.29
CA ALA A 104 1.73 10.38 4.92
C ALA A 104 2.32 9.70 6.16
N ILE A 105 2.27 8.38 6.17
CA ILE A 105 2.94 7.52 7.15
C ILE A 105 3.61 6.39 6.39
N SER A 106 4.69 5.84 6.92
CA SER A 106 5.37 4.68 6.35
C SER A 106 5.68 3.64 7.41
N ALA A 107 5.67 2.37 7.05
CA ALA A 107 6.04 1.32 8.00
C ALA A 107 7.51 1.44 8.40
N LYS A 108 7.83 1.05 9.64
CA LYS A 108 9.21 0.86 10.10
C LYS A 108 9.83 -0.42 9.56
N GLU A 109 9.00 -1.43 9.34
CA GLU A 109 9.39 -2.71 8.76
C GLU A 109 9.62 -2.57 7.25
N HIS A 110 10.52 -3.39 6.71
CA HIS A 110 10.67 -3.57 5.27
C HIS A 110 10.14 -4.95 4.85
N PHE A 111 9.55 -5.01 3.66
CA PHE A 111 8.92 -6.24 3.17
C PHE A 111 9.64 -6.77 1.95
N ASN A 112 10.23 -7.97 2.06
CA ASN A 112 10.80 -8.71 0.93
C ASN A 112 10.21 -10.12 0.86
N VAL A 113 9.87 -10.56 -0.35
CA VAL A 113 9.35 -11.92 -0.56
C VAL A 113 10.49 -12.93 -0.49
N SER A 114 10.28 -13.97 0.33
CA SER A 114 11.21 -15.10 0.50
C SER A 114 10.69 -16.35 -0.22
N ARG A 115 11.55 -17.37 -0.39
CA ARG A 115 11.24 -18.60 -1.13
C ARG A 115 9.94 -19.26 -0.65
N GLY A 116 9.01 -19.46 -1.57
CA GLY A 116 7.70 -20.06 -1.30
C GLY A 116 6.77 -19.22 -0.41
N GLY A 117 7.17 -17.99 -0.09
CA GLY A 117 6.46 -17.13 0.84
C GLY A 117 5.88 -15.88 0.22
N GLY A 118 5.58 -14.90 1.07
CA GLY A 118 5.02 -13.62 0.68
C GLY A 118 4.07 -13.05 1.71
N TYR A 119 3.36 -11.97 1.36
CA TYR A 119 2.59 -11.15 2.30
C TYR A 119 1.16 -10.86 1.82
N ASP A 120 0.21 -10.77 2.75
CA ASP A 120 -1.09 -10.14 2.47
C ASP A 120 -1.14 -8.77 3.12
N PHE A 121 -1.13 -7.72 2.32
CA PHE A 121 -1.33 -6.35 2.76
C PHE A 121 -2.81 -6.03 2.70
N SER A 122 -3.46 -5.85 3.83
CA SER A 122 -4.90 -5.59 3.86
C SER A 122 -5.24 -4.42 4.76
N GLY A 123 -6.22 -3.59 4.37
CA GLY A 123 -6.72 -2.45 5.14
C GLY A 123 -8.11 -2.02 4.71
N GLU A 124 -8.74 -1.20 5.54
CA GLU A 124 -10.03 -0.58 5.26
C GLU A 124 -9.83 0.91 4.99
N PHE A 125 -10.34 1.39 3.88
CA PHE A 125 -10.09 2.75 3.41
C PHE A 125 -11.39 3.46 3.06
N ARG A 126 -11.51 4.69 3.55
CA ARG A 126 -12.48 5.67 3.09
C ARG A 126 -11.70 6.84 2.49
N ALA A 127 -11.74 6.97 1.17
CA ALA A 127 -10.89 7.91 0.45
C ALA A 127 -11.68 8.75 -0.55
N THR A 128 -11.32 10.02 -0.70
CA THR A 128 -11.96 10.89 -1.69
C THR A 128 -11.38 10.69 -3.09
N THR A 129 -12.25 10.79 -4.09
CA THR A 129 -11.90 10.87 -5.52
C THR A 129 -12.18 12.26 -6.09
N ALA A 130 -12.12 13.30 -5.25
CA ALA A 130 -12.29 14.68 -5.70
C ALA A 130 -11.16 15.08 -6.67
N LYS A 131 -11.47 15.96 -7.63
CA LYS A 131 -10.47 16.40 -8.61
C LYS A 131 -9.24 16.99 -7.90
N GLY A 132 -8.06 16.46 -8.23
CA GLY A 132 -6.78 16.90 -7.68
C GLY A 132 -6.32 16.15 -6.42
N THR A 133 -7.12 15.23 -5.88
CA THR A 133 -6.69 14.34 -4.81
C THR A 133 -6.05 13.07 -5.37
N TRP A 134 -5.09 12.53 -4.64
CA TRP A 134 -4.44 11.26 -4.95
C TRP A 134 -4.05 10.51 -3.67
N PRO A 135 -5.02 10.03 -2.87
CA PRO A 135 -4.74 9.05 -1.82
C PRO A 135 -4.10 7.79 -2.42
N ALA A 136 -3.18 7.16 -1.69
CA ALA A 136 -2.49 5.95 -2.14
C ALA A 136 -2.17 5.00 -0.98
N PHE A 137 -2.17 3.70 -1.28
CA PHE A 137 -1.66 2.61 -0.44
C PHE A 137 -0.79 1.72 -1.33
N TRP A 138 0.49 1.62 -1.04
CA TRP A 138 1.47 1.15 -2.02
C TRP A 138 2.75 0.64 -1.35
N LEU A 139 3.55 -0.10 -2.12
CA LEU A 139 4.89 -0.56 -1.78
C LEU A 139 5.87 0.03 -2.76
N THR A 140 7.05 0.42 -2.29
CA THR A 140 8.13 0.90 -3.17
C THR A 140 9.50 0.47 -2.69
N ALA A 141 10.47 0.40 -3.59
CA ALA A 141 11.81 -0.11 -3.33
C ALA A 141 12.52 0.64 -2.19
N VAL A 142 13.20 -0.12 -1.31
CA VAL A 142 14.15 0.48 -0.35
C VAL A 142 15.41 0.97 -1.06
N GLN A 143 15.82 0.30 -2.14
CA GLN A 143 16.99 0.65 -2.93
C GLN A 143 16.68 0.62 -4.42
N GLY A 144 17.03 1.72 -5.10
CA GLY A 144 16.72 1.91 -6.51
C GLY A 144 15.23 2.10 -6.75
N TRP A 145 14.82 1.86 -7.99
CA TRP A 145 13.42 1.77 -8.40
C TRP A 145 13.38 1.14 -9.79
N PRO A 146 12.49 0.17 -10.07
CA PRO A 146 11.57 -0.54 -9.17
C PRO A 146 12.25 -1.55 -8.22
N PRO A 147 11.52 -2.24 -7.29
CA PRO A 147 10.08 -2.58 -7.30
C PRO A 147 9.11 -1.48 -6.88
N GLU A 148 7.88 -1.53 -7.40
CA GLU A 148 6.74 -0.73 -6.91
C GLU A 148 5.40 -1.45 -7.18
N ILE A 149 4.53 -1.48 -6.17
CA ILE A 149 3.20 -2.08 -6.21
C ILE A 149 2.21 -1.08 -5.61
N ASP A 150 1.35 -0.50 -6.43
CA ASP A 150 0.27 0.35 -5.93
C ASP A 150 -0.95 -0.51 -5.66
N MET A 151 -1.17 -0.82 -4.39
CA MET A 151 -2.27 -1.65 -3.93
C MET A 151 -3.61 -0.94 -4.04
N ALA A 152 -3.61 0.40 -3.98
CA ALA A 152 -4.74 1.23 -4.32
C ALA A 152 -4.29 2.67 -4.56
N GLU A 153 -4.72 3.27 -5.67
CA GLU A 153 -4.62 4.69 -5.92
C GLU A 153 -6.00 5.29 -6.21
N TRP A 154 -6.49 6.18 -5.37
CA TRP A 154 -7.77 6.87 -5.60
C TRP A 154 -7.55 8.08 -6.49
N LYS A 155 -8.19 8.10 -7.65
CA LYS A 155 -8.00 9.13 -8.68
C LYS A 155 -9.14 10.12 -8.63
N GLY A 156 -8.81 11.40 -8.87
CA GLY A 156 -9.78 12.49 -8.98
C GLY A 156 -10.84 12.38 -10.10
N SER A 157 -10.85 11.25 -10.83
CA SER A 157 -11.80 10.87 -11.87
C SER A 157 -12.92 9.96 -11.37
N GLY A 158 -12.96 9.61 -10.07
CA GLY A 158 -13.93 8.65 -9.52
C GLY A 158 -13.48 7.19 -9.61
N LYS A 159 -12.22 6.94 -9.96
CA LYS A 159 -11.65 5.61 -10.11
C LYS A 159 -10.69 5.26 -8.98
N ILE A 160 -10.45 3.97 -8.83
CA ILE A 160 -9.34 3.41 -8.05
C ILE A 160 -8.47 2.56 -9.00
N SER A 161 -7.15 2.75 -8.95
CA SER A 161 -6.18 2.02 -9.77
C SER A 161 -5.38 1.03 -8.94
N PHE A 162 -5.01 -0.09 -9.57
CA PHE A 162 -4.18 -1.15 -9.02
C PHE A 162 -3.00 -1.40 -9.97
N ASN A 163 -1.76 -1.14 -9.53
CA ASN A 163 -0.60 -1.09 -10.42
C ASN A 163 0.57 -1.94 -9.92
N THR A 164 1.38 -2.45 -10.85
CA THR A 164 2.69 -3.04 -10.60
C THR A 164 3.67 -2.51 -11.64
N PHE A 165 4.72 -1.82 -11.19
CA PHE A 165 5.72 -1.20 -12.07
C PHE A 165 6.99 -2.03 -12.13
N ASN A 166 7.29 -2.61 -13.29
CA ASN A 166 8.55 -3.33 -13.54
C ASN A 166 9.64 -2.42 -14.08
N THR A 167 9.26 -1.35 -14.78
CA THR A 167 10.06 -0.16 -15.15
C THR A 167 9.14 1.05 -15.33
N SER A 168 9.67 2.20 -15.75
CA SER A 168 8.86 3.37 -16.16
C SER A 168 8.02 3.15 -17.43
N SER A 169 8.31 2.09 -18.20
CA SER A 169 7.63 1.77 -19.46
C SER A 169 7.00 0.37 -19.48
N VAL A 170 7.33 -0.46 -18.50
CA VAL A 170 6.79 -1.81 -18.34
C VAL A 170 6.04 -1.85 -17.02
N LEU A 171 4.72 -1.75 -17.10
CA LEU A 171 3.83 -1.81 -15.96
C LEU A 171 2.56 -2.59 -16.31
N SER A 172 1.93 -3.19 -15.30
CA SER A 172 0.56 -3.69 -15.38
C SER A 172 -0.32 -2.78 -14.54
N TRP A 173 -1.53 -2.48 -15.03
CA TRP A 173 -2.47 -1.64 -14.30
C TRP A 173 -3.92 -2.05 -14.57
N LYS A 174 -4.79 -1.74 -13.62
CA LYS A 174 -6.24 -1.90 -13.77
C LYS A 174 -6.95 -0.77 -13.03
N ASP A 175 -7.69 0.04 -13.78
CA ASP A 175 -8.70 0.93 -13.23
C ASP A 175 -10.03 0.19 -13.04
N VAL A 176 -10.70 0.49 -11.93
CA VAL A 176 -12.15 0.24 -11.75
C VAL A 176 -12.82 1.48 -11.17
N ASN A 177 -14.15 1.55 -11.29
CA ASN A 177 -14.91 2.60 -10.61
C ASN A 177 -14.78 2.40 -9.09
N TYR A 178 -14.57 3.49 -8.34
CA TYR A 178 -14.57 3.44 -6.89
C TYR A 178 -15.97 3.79 -6.38
N PRO A 179 -16.73 2.81 -5.84
CA PRO A 179 -18.07 3.07 -5.33
C PRO A 179 -18.00 3.85 -4.01
N SER A 180 -19.09 4.56 -3.69
CA SER A 180 -19.38 5.14 -2.37
C SER A 180 -18.16 5.73 -1.61
N PRO A 181 -17.52 6.82 -2.09
CA PRO A 181 -16.28 7.34 -1.48
C PRO A 181 -16.37 7.80 -0.02
N ASP A 182 -17.59 7.91 0.51
CA ASP A 182 -17.93 8.22 1.89
C ASP A 182 -18.01 6.98 2.81
N GLN A 183 -17.92 5.78 2.24
CA GLN A 183 -17.93 4.50 2.95
C GLN A 183 -16.54 3.86 3.01
N PHE A 184 -16.36 2.92 3.94
CA PHE A 184 -15.15 2.11 4.00
C PHE A 184 -15.23 0.97 3.00
N HIS A 185 -14.11 0.75 2.31
CA HIS A 185 -13.89 -0.34 1.38
C HIS A 185 -12.65 -1.13 1.81
N SER A 186 -12.72 -2.45 1.73
CA SER A 186 -11.60 -3.32 2.07
C SER A 186 -10.68 -3.44 0.86
N ILE A 187 -9.40 -3.14 1.03
CA ILE A 187 -8.36 -3.38 0.03
C ILE A 187 -7.46 -4.49 0.55
N LYS A 188 -7.19 -5.50 -0.27
CA LYS A 188 -6.18 -6.54 0.01
C LYS A 188 -5.28 -6.73 -1.20
N CYS A 189 -3.97 -6.84 -0.96
CA CYS A 189 -2.99 -7.24 -1.93
C CYS A 189 -2.23 -8.47 -1.44
N GLU A 190 -2.27 -9.57 -2.18
CA GLU A 190 -1.47 -10.76 -1.91
C GLU A 190 -0.23 -10.74 -2.81
N VAL A 191 0.95 -10.65 -2.21
CA VAL A 191 2.23 -10.73 -2.90
C VAL A 191 2.85 -12.10 -2.59
N ARG A 192 3.21 -12.90 -3.60
CA ARG A 192 3.74 -14.27 -3.41
C ARG A 192 4.89 -14.58 -4.33
N ASP A 193 5.86 -15.36 -3.84
CA ASP A 193 6.88 -15.98 -4.68
C ASP A 193 6.23 -16.92 -5.70
N ILE A 194 6.67 -16.86 -6.96
CA ILE A 194 6.25 -17.78 -8.02
C ILE A 194 7.40 -18.57 -8.64
N ASN A 195 8.64 -18.08 -8.59
CA ASN A 195 9.79 -18.72 -9.26
C ASN A 195 11.16 -18.29 -8.70
N GLN A 196 11.23 -17.73 -7.49
CA GLN A 196 12.43 -17.19 -6.84
C GLN A 196 13.11 -16.04 -7.63
N ARG A 197 12.34 -15.35 -8.46
CA ARG A 197 12.77 -14.19 -9.25
C ARG A 197 11.67 -13.15 -9.31
N ASP A 198 10.49 -13.56 -9.73
CA ASP A 198 9.29 -12.76 -9.90
C ASP A 198 8.32 -13.04 -8.75
N VAL A 199 7.36 -12.13 -8.57
CA VAL A 199 6.27 -12.29 -7.59
C VAL A 199 4.92 -12.17 -8.28
N SER A 200 3.95 -12.99 -7.87
CA SER A 200 2.54 -12.76 -8.19
C SER A 200 1.99 -11.68 -7.27
N VAL A 201 1.20 -10.78 -7.82
CA VAL A 201 0.53 -9.69 -7.10
C VAL A 201 -0.97 -9.77 -7.40
N LYS A 202 -1.78 -10.17 -6.42
CA LYS A 202 -3.24 -10.25 -6.54
C LYS A 202 -3.90 -9.13 -5.78
N PHE A 203 -4.72 -8.33 -6.46
CA PHE A 203 -5.41 -7.20 -5.88
C PHE A 203 -6.88 -7.52 -5.68
N TYR A 204 -7.41 -7.20 -4.50
CA TYR A 204 -8.78 -7.41 -4.11
C TYR A 204 -9.38 -6.11 -3.58
N MET A 205 -10.66 -5.89 -3.90
CA MET A 205 -11.49 -4.84 -3.33
C MET A 205 -12.80 -5.48 -2.86
N ASP A 206 -13.20 -5.21 -1.62
CA ASP A 206 -14.44 -5.75 -1.02
C ASP A 206 -14.53 -7.28 -1.12
N GLY A 207 -13.41 -7.94 -0.83
CA GLY A 207 -13.27 -9.41 -0.90
C GLY A 207 -13.19 -9.99 -2.32
N SER A 208 -13.45 -9.20 -3.36
CA SER A 208 -13.47 -9.66 -4.75
C SER A 208 -12.12 -9.44 -5.44
N LEU A 209 -11.62 -10.45 -6.14
CA LEU A 209 -10.40 -10.33 -6.94
C LEU A 209 -10.63 -9.35 -8.10
N VAL A 210 -9.83 -8.29 -8.16
CA VAL A 210 -9.88 -7.28 -9.23
C VAL A 210 -8.97 -7.67 -10.37
N THR A 211 -7.70 -8.02 -10.07
CA THR A 211 -6.71 -8.41 -11.08
C THR A 211 -5.54 -9.17 -10.45
N THR A 212 -4.84 -9.94 -11.28
CA THR A 212 -3.54 -10.56 -10.94
C THR A 212 -2.48 -9.99 -11.87
N GLN A 213 -1.36 -9.53 -11.31
CA GLN A 213 -0.24 -8.95 -12.02
C GLN A 213 1.07 -9.64 -11.60
N VAL A 214 2.18 -9.31 -12.26
CA VAL A 214 3.50 -9.87 -11.98
C VAL A 214 4.51 -8.74 -11.72
N GLY A 215 5.13 -8.79 -10.55
CA GLY A 215 6.32 -8.00 -10.22
C GLY A 215 7.58 -8.74 -10.66
N GLY A 216 8.14 -8.30 -11.78
CA GLY A 216 9.32 -8.90 -12.42
C GLY A 216 10.61 -8.57 -11.67
N ASN A 217 11.38 -9.58 -11.29
CA ASN A 217 12.60 -9.44 -10.47
C ASN A 217 12.35 -8.79 -9.08
N PHE A 218 11.20 -9.00 -8.45
CA PHE A 218 10.88 -8.45 -7.12
C PHE A 218 11.29 -9.38 -5.98
N PHE A 219 11.56 -10.67 -6.26
CA PHE A 219 11.96 -11.63 -5.25
C PHE A 219 13.19 -11.16 -4.48
N GLY A 220 13.14 -11.28 -3.15
CA GLY A 220 14.22 -10.86 -2.26
C GLY A 220 14.46 -9.34 -2.17
N LYS A 221 13.80 -8.50 -2.96
CA LYS A 221 13.97 -7.05 -2.90
C LYS A 221 13.15 -6.44 -1.76
N PRO A 222 13.77 -5.69 -0.83
CA PRO A 222 13.06 -5.03 0.24
C PRO A 222 12.27 -3.82 -0.27
N MET A 223 11.04 -3.68 0.22
CA MET A 223 10.14 -2.57 -0.08
C MET A 223 9.68 -1.88 1.21
N TYR A 224 9.56 -0.56 1.15
CA TYR A 224 8.78 0.23 2.08
C TYR A 224 7.28 0.01 1.83
N LEU A 225 6.50 0.16 2.90
CA LEU A 225 5.05 0.40 2.86
C LEU A 225 4.78 1.85 3.25
#